data_AF-A0A2N2FG23-F1
#
_entry.id   AF-A0A2N2FG23-F1
#
_cell.length_a   1.000
_cell.length_b   1.000
_cell.length_c   1.000
_cell.angle_alpha   90.00
_cell.angle_beta   90.00
_cell.angle_gamma   90.00
#
_symmetry.space_group_name_H-M   'P 1'
#
loop_
_entity.id
_entity.type
_entity.pdbx_description
1 polymer ?
#
loop_
_entity_poly.entity_id
_entity_poly.type
_entity_poly.pdbx_seq_one_letter_code
_entity_poly.pdbx_strand_id
1 'polypeptide(L)'
;MQWLDAEALRSSCGARTRSGRPCRNPPVTNKVRCRMHGGAHGSGAQPGNTNALKHGRYSAEAAFERHGFRELMRTVHQLDGDYAKRG
;
A
#
# COMPACT_ATOMS: atom_id res chain seq x y z
N MET A 1 10.22 -19.14 26.67
CA MET A 1 10.91 -17.93 26.18
C MET A 1 11.77 -18.30 24.98
N GLN A 2 11.20 -18.25 23.78
CA GLN A 2 11.95 -18.40 22.52
C GLN A 2 11.46 -17.29 21.58
N TRP A 3 12.06 -16.11 21.73
CA TRP A 3 11.89 -14.95 20.86
C TRP A 3 13.25 -14.64 20.27
N LEU A 4 13.71 -15.47 19.34
CA LEU A 4 14.85 -15.14 18.50
C LEU A 4 14.40 -15.31 17.05
N ASP A 5 14.10 -14.15 16.45
CA ASP A 5 13.62 -13.99 15.09
C ASP A 5 14.66 -14.56 14.10
N ALA A 6 14.40 -15.77 13.59
CA ALA A 6 15.17 -16.40 12.53
C ALA A 6 15.19 -15.57 11.23
N GLU A 7 14.34 -14.54 11.13
CA GLU A 7 14.25 -13.58 10.02
C GLU A 7 15.44 -12.58 9.99
N ALA A 8 16.18 -12.40 11.10
CA ALA A 8 17.13 -11.32 11.28
C ALA A 8 18.57 -11.60 10.77
N LEU A 9 18.87 -12.80 10.26
CA LEU A 9 20.24 -13.16 9.85
C LEU A 9 20.37 -13.54 8.37
N ARG A 10 19.70 -12.82 7.47
CA ARG A 10 19.96 -13.00 6.04
C ARG A 10 21.33 -12.45 5.69
N SER A 11 22.24 -13.28 5.19
CA SER A 11 23.59 -12.85 4.78
C SER A 11 23.60 -11.94 3.55
N SER A 12 22.47 -11.83 2.85
CA SER A 12 22.33 -10.98 1.66
C SER A 12 20.93 -10.41 1.51
N CYS A 13 20.83 -9.29 0.80
CA CYS A 13 19.60 -8.57 0.55
C CYS A 13 18.55 -9.38 -0.23
N GLY A 14 18.97 -10.18 -1.23
CA GLY A 14 18.09 -11.02 -2.04
C GLY A 14 17.12 -10.28 -2.98
N ALA A 15 17.06 -8.94 -2.96
CA ALA A 15 16.20 -8.17 -3.87
C ALA A 15 16.63 -8.36 -5.34
N ARG A 16 15.67 -8.34 -6.27
CA ARG A 16 15.96 -8.46 -7.70
C ARG A 16 16.64 -7.18 -8.21
N THR A 17 17.85 -7.33 -8.74
CA THR A 17 18.62 -6.23 -9.36
C THR A 17 18.10 -5.91 -10.76
N ARG A 18 18.58 -4.81 -11.37
CA ARG A 18 18.22 -4.41 -12.75
C ARG A 18 18.57 -5.49 -13.80
N SER A 19 19.60 -6.31 -13.56
CA SER A 19 19.97 -7.44 -14.43
C SER A 19 19.17 -8.72 -14.13
N GLY A 20 18.19 -8.66 -13.22
CA GLY A 20 17.33 -9.78 -12.86
C GLY A 20 17.93 -10.76 -11.84
N ARG A 21 19.20 -10.59 -11.47
CA ARG A 21 19.88 -11.46 -10.48
C ARG A 21 19.57 -11.01 -9.04
N PRO A 22 19.61 -11.91 -8.04
CA PRO A 22 19.43 -11.53 -6.64
C PRO A 22 20.61 -10.68 -6.14
N CYS A 23 20.30 -9.65 -5.34
CA CYS A 23 21.27 -8.75 -4.75
C CYS A 23 22.07 -9.47 -3.65
N ARG A 24 23.40 -9.42 -3.78
CA ARG A 24 24.36 -10.06 -2.86
C ARG A 24 24.87 -9.13 -1.75
N ASN A 25 24.51 -7.85 -1.78
CA ASN A 25 24.95 -6.90 -0.76
C ASN A 25 24.36 -7.29 0.61
N PRO A 26 25.11 -7.05 1.71
CA PRO A 26 24.60 -7.32 3.05
C PRO A 26 23.40 -6.43 3.34
N PRO A 27 22.39 -6.92 4.09
CA PRO A 27 21.32 -6.06 4.56
C PRO A 27 21.84 -5.00 5.54
N VAL A 28 21.05 -3.95 5.72
CA VAL A 28 21.28 -3.01 6.84
C VAL A 28 20.97 -3.73 8.15
N THR A 29 21.70 -3.41 9.22
CA THR A 29 21.48 -3.96 10.57
C THR A 29 20.00 -3.93 10.94
N ASN A 30 19.47 -5.08 11.39
CA ASN A 30 18.07 -5.30 11.77
C ASN A 30 17.04 -5.04 10.65
N LYS A 31 17.47 -5.11 9.38
CA LYS A 31 16.56 -5.04 8.21
C LYS A 31 16.77 -6.21 7.28
N VAL A 32 15.78 -6.47 6.44
CA VAL A 32 15.80 -7.56 5.45
C VAL A 32 16.46 -7.18 4.12
N ARG A 33 16.74 -5.89 3.89
CA ARG A 33 17.29 -5.35 2.62
C ARG A 33 18.53 -4.50 2.83
N CYS A 34 19.38 -4.43 1.81
CA CYS A 34 20.54 -3.52 1.80
C CYS A 34 20.11 -2.07 1.59
N ARG A 35 21.04 -1.12 1.83
CA ARG A 35 20.79 0.32 1.65
C ARG A 35 20.21 0.70 0.28
N MET A 36 20.59 -0.02 -0.77
CA MET A 36 20.16 0.25 -2.15
C MET A 36 18.77 -0.29 -2.48
N HIS A 37 18.26 -1.23 -1.70
CA HIS A 37 17.02 -1.97 -1.99
C HIS A 37 16.03 -1.89 -0.80
N GLY A 38 16.13 -0.83 0.01
CA GLY A 38 15.29 -0.64 1.20
C GLY A 38 13.79 -0.51 0.91
N GLY A 39 13.40 -0.19 -0.33
CA GLY A 39 12.02 -0.16 -0.82
C GLY A 39 11.65 -1.32 -1.76
N ALA A 40 12.44 -2.40 -1.79
CA ALA A 40 12.12 -3.56 -2.63
C ALA A 40 10.88 -4.31 -2.13
N HIS A 41 10.28 -5.13 -2.98
CA HIS A 41 9.13 -5.95 -2.60
C HIS A 41 9.38 -6.71 -1.28
N GLY A 42 8.42 -6.64 -0.36
CA GLY A 42 8.49 -7.24 0.97
C GLY A 42 9.27 -6.45 2.02
N SER A 43 9.75 -5.22 1.74
CA SER A 43 10.34 -4.32 2.76
C SER A 43 9.43 -3.16 3.14
N GLY A 44 8.18 -3.18 2.68
CA GLY A 44 7.19 -2.16 2.98
C GLY A 44 6.78 -2.13 4.44
N ALA A 45 5.92 -1.17 4.76
CA ALA A 45 5.30 -1.04 6.06
C ALA A 45 4.53 -2.33 6.46
N GLN A 46 4.50 -2.62 7.76
CA GLN A 46 3.67 -3.68 8.30
C GLN A 46 2.17 -3.38 8.05
N PRO A 47 1.31 -4.41 7.93
CA PRO A 47 -0.13 -4.21 7.87
C PRO A 47 -0.64 -3.34 9.02
N GLY A 48 -1.54 -2.40 8.73
CA GLY A 48 -2.11 -1.49 9.73
C GLY A 48 -1.22 -0.30 10.12
N ASN A 49 -0.05 -0.12 9.50
CA ASN A 49 0.80 1.04 9.78
C ASN A 49 0.12 2.37 9.41
N THR A 50 0.04 3.30 10.37
CA THR A 50 -0.52 4.65 10.20
C THR A 50 0.54 5.74 10.06
N ASN A 51 1.83 5.44 10.04
CA ASN A 51 2.92 6.43 9.98
C ASN A 51 2.87 7.32 8.72
N ALA A 52 2.31 6.82 7.61
CA ALA A 52 2.12 7.58 6.38
C ALA A 52 0.75 8.27 6.30
N LEU A 53 -0.14 8.03 7.28
CA LEU A 53 -1.46 8.63 7.34
C LEU A 53 -1.33 10.09 7.75
N LYS A 54 -1.79 11.00 6.90
CA LYS A 54 -1.78 12.45 7.17
C LYS A 54 -3.16 12.96 7.57
N HIS A 55 -4.13 12.81 6.68
CA HIS A 55 -5.48 13.37 6.83
C HIS A 55 -6.57 12.43 6.28
N GLY A 56 -6.29 11.13 6.12
CA GLY A 56 -7.29 10.12 5.74
C GLY A 56 -7.83 10.16 4.30
N ARG A 57 -7.66 11.25 3.54
CA ARG A 57 -8.26 11.40 2.18
C ARG A 57 -7.95 10.24 1.22
N TYR A 58 -6.76 9.64 1.33
CA TYR A 58 -6.34 8.53 0.47
C TYR A 58 -6.49 7.15 1.12
N SER A 59 -7.20 7.05 2.24
CA SER A 59 -7.48 5.77 2.86
C SER A 59 -8.50 4.97 2.04
N ALA A 60 -8.55 3.66 2.28
CA ALA A 60 -9.49 2.77 1.62
C ALA A 60 -10.95 3.13 2.00
N GLU A 61 -11.18 3.50 3.25
CA GLU A 61 -12.46 3.93 3.80
C GLU A 61 -12.95 5.19 3.09
N ALA A 62 -12.12 6.22 3.02
CA ALA A 62 -12.47 7.46 2.33
C ALA A 62 -12.68 7.24 0.83
N ALA A 63 -11.96 6.29 0.21
CA ALA A 63 -12.18 5.92 -1.19
C ALA A 63 -13.55 5.22 -1.39
N PHE A 64 -13.91 4.32 -0.48
CA PHE A 64 -15.20 3.63 -0.47
C PHE A 64 -16.37 4.62 -0.31
N GLU A 65 -16.28 5.53 0.66
CA GLU A 65 -17.30 6.57 0.88
C GLU A 65 -17.49 7.46 -0.36
N ARG A 66 -16.39 7.92 -0.97
CA ARG A 66 -16.47 8.73 -2.20
C ARG A 66 -17.07 7.96 -3.37
N HIS A 67 -16.80 6.66 -3.47
CA HIS A 67 -17.41 5.83 -4.49
C HIS A 67 -18.92 5.76 -4.29
N GLY A 68 -19.38 5.43 -3.08
CA GLY A 68 -20.81 5.39 -2.75
C GLY A 68 -21.52 6.72 -3.01
N PHE A 69 -20.90 7.83 -2.61
CA PHE A 69 -21.46 9.16 -2.84
C PHE A 69 -21.57 9.50 -4.34
N ARG A 70 -20.57 9.14 -5.15
CA ARG A 70 -20.62 9.35 -6.61
C ARG A 70 -21.75 8.58 -7.27
N GLU A 71 -21.96 7.33 -6.88
CA GLU A 71 -23.06 6.51 -7.41
C GLU A 71 -24.44 7.07 -7.01
N LEU A 72 -24.56 7.56 -5.77
CA LEU A 72 -25.77 8.25 -5.32
C LEU A 72 -26.04 9.50 -6.18
N MET A 73 -25.05 10.37 -6.35
CA MET A 73 -25.22 11.60 -7.14
C MET A 73 -25.54 11.31 -8.61
N ARG A 74 -24.94 10.27 -9.19
CA ARG A 74 -25.28 9.80 -10.54
C ARG A 74 -26.75 9.41 -10.64
N THR A 75 -27.25 8.69 -9.65
CA THR A 75 -28.66 8.27 -9.58
C THR A 75 -29.59 9.48 -9.43
N VAL A 76 -29.25 10.42 -8.56
CA VAL A 76 -30.05 11.65 -8.37
C VAL A 76 -30.15 12.45 -9.67
N HIS A 77 -29.04 12.67 -10.38
CA HIS A 77 -29.06 13.39 -11.66
C HIS A 77 -29.87 12.68 -12.74
N GLN A 78 -29.83 11.34 -12.77
CA GLN A 78 -30.66 10.56 -13.69
C GLN A 78 -32.15 10.76 -13.40
N LEU A 79 -32.54 10.64 -12.13
CA LEU A 79 -33.94 10.81 -11.70
C LEU A 79 -34.47 12.21 -11.98
N ASP A 80 -33.66 13.24 -11.72
CA ASP A 80 -34.00 14.62 -12.01
C ASP A 80 -34.24 14.85 -13.51
N GLY A 81 -33.33 14.34 -14.35
CA GLY A 81 -33.49 14.39 -15.80
C GLY A 81 -34.71 13.61 -16.30
N ASP A 82 -35.05 12.49 -15.67
CA ASP A 82 -36.24 11.70 -16.03
C ASP A 82 -37.54 12.35 -15.54
N TYR A 83 -37.51 13.09 -14.44
CA TYR A 83 -38.65 13.87 -13.96
C TYR A 83 -38.93 15.07 -14.88
N ALA A 84 -37.88 15.80 -15.27
CA ALA A 84 -38.00 16.95 -16.18
C ALA A 84 -38.60 16.60 -17.55
N LYS A 85 -38.41 15.37 -18.03
CA LYS A 85 -38.97 14.88 -19.31
C LYS A 85 -40.45 14.47 -19.24
N ARG A 86 -41.05 14.40 -18.04
CA ARG A 86 -42.45 13.95 -17.86
C ARG A 86 -43.48 15.08 -17.91
N GLY A 87 -43.03 16.34 -17.83
CA GLY A 87 -43.86 17.53 -18.02
C GLY A 87 -43.64 18.13 -19.41
#